data_AF-A0A532F4N5-F1
#
_entry.id   AF-A0A532F4N5-F1
#
_cell.length_a   1.000
_cell.length_b   1.000
_cell.length_c   1.000
_cell.angle_alpha   90.00
_cell.angle_beta   90.00
_cell.angle_gamma   90.00
#
_symmetry.space_group_name_H-M   'P 1'
#
loop_
_entity.id
_entity.type
_entity.pdbx_description
1 polymer ?
#
loop_
_entity_poly.entity_id
_entity_poly.type
_entity_poly.pdbx_seq_one_letter_code
_entity_poly.pdbx_strand_id
1 'polypeptide(L)'
;MHKSKLALSFYRRPGAGPQWRDSENTMNNLLRVTGSPHVGRGALILICSLAAAGCAQPVKTIDTASFGPSQDQQTIVGYYRAEAIVLKEKAAAIAESAVRYERLFSPQSDWVTGARQLSQYYAVAAQDLERRANAYEEAARTGPQRRW
;
A
#
# COMPACT_ATOMS: atom_id res chain seq x y z
N MET A 1 47.47 16.64 17.73
CA MET A 1 46.44 17.69 17.84
C MET A 1 46.02 18.11 16.44
N HIS A 2 44.83 17.69 15.98
CA HIS A 2 44.07 18.43 14.95
C HIS A 2 42.61 17.95 15.00
N LYS A 3 41.74 18.87 15.43
CA LYS A 3 40.28 18.72 15.42
C LYS A 3 39.75 19.26 14.10
N SER A 4 38.99 18.46 13.36
CA SER A 4 38.12 18.89 12.26
C SER A 4 36.86 18.04 12.35
N LYS A 5 35.81 18.47 13.07
CA LYS A 5 34.73 19.35 12.58
C LYS A 5 34.35 19.05 11.13
N LEU A 6 33.52 18.03 10.91
CA LEU A 6 32.47 18.07 9.89
C LEU A 6 31.23 17.39 10.48
N ALA A 7 30.30 18.26 10.85
CA ALA A 7 29.00 17.95 11.40
C ALA A 7 28.03 17.53 10.28
N LEU A 8 27.17 16.57 10.62
CA LEU A 8 25.76 16.46 10.20
C LEU A 8 25.39 16.96 8.80
N SER A 9 25.30 16.02 7.86
CA SER A 9 24.43 16.15 6.69
C SER A 9 23.43 15.00 6.68
N PHE A 10 22.40 15.10 7.52
CA PHE A 10 21.19 14.29 7.44
C PHE A 10 20.02 15.01 8.12
N TYR A 11 19.46 16.04 7.47
CA TYR A 11 18.01 16.37 7.47
C TYR A 11 17.76 17.70 6.73
N ARG A 12 17.18 17.63 5.52
CA ARG A 12 16.35 18.72 4.98
C ARG A 12 15.36 18.14 3.98
N ARG A 13 14.26 17.61 4.49
CA ARG A 13 13.01 17.39 3.74
C ARG A 13 12.21 18.72 3.86
N PRO A 14 11.90 19.44 2.77
CA PRO A 14 11.13 20.67 2.86
C PRO A 14 9.66 20.36 3.16
N GLY A 15 9.10 21.03 4.17
CA GLY A 15 7.69 20.97 4.51
C GLY A 15 6.85 21.75 3.52
N ALA A 16 5.86 21.07 2.94
CA ALA A 16 4.66 21.70 2.40
C ALA A 16 3.56 21.52 3.46
N GLY A 17 3.15 22.62 4.09
CA GLY A 17 2.04 22.64 5.04
C GLY A 17 0.68 22.52 4.32
N PRO A 18 -0.41 22.22 5.06
CA PRO A 18 -1.68 21.83 4.45
C PRO A 18 -2.46 23.04 3.91
N GLN A 19 -2.72 23.00 2.61
CA GLN A 19 -3.58 23.90 1.83
C GLN A 19 -5.07 23.55 2.04
N TRP A 20 -5.61 23.77 3.25
CA TRP A 20 -7.03 23.47 3.53
C TRP A 20 -7.81 24.64 4.13
N ARG A 21 -7.26 25.87 4.13
CA ARG A 21 -7.91 27.04 4.73
C ARG A 21 -8.65 27.96 3.73
N ASP A 22 -8.59 27.66 2.44
CA ASP A 22 -9.25 28.47 1.38
C ASP A 22 -10.60 27.91 0.91
N SER A 23 -11.00 26.72 1.39
CA SER A 23 -12.24 26.04 0.96
C SER A 23 -13.51 26.52 1.68
N GLU A 24 -13.39 27.23 2.81
CA GLU A 24 -14.57 27.69 3.58
C GLU A 24 -15.19 28.97 3.01
N ASN A 25 -14.40 29.82 2.34
CA ASN A 25 -14.93 31.07 1.76
C ASN A 25 -15.68 30.87 0.43
N THR A 26 -15.49 29.73 -0.23
CA THR A 26 -16.18 29.40 -1.51
C THR A 26 -17.56 28.78 -1.30
N MET A 27 -17.82 28.14 -0.14
CA MET A 27 -19.08 27.43 0.10
C MET A 27 -20.27 28.35 0.44
N ASN A 28 -20.00 29.61 0.84
CA ASN A 28 -21.06 30.53 1.26
C ASN A 28 -21.73 31.27 0.08
N ASN A 29 -21.09 31.29 -1.10
CA ASN A 29 -21.59 32.01 -2.28
C ASN A 29 -22.48 31.17 -3.22
N LEU A 30 -22.61 29.86 -2.99
CA LEU A 30 -23.44 28.98 -3.83
C LEU A 30 -24.90 28.87 -3.37
N LEU A 31 -25.27 29.46 -2.23
CA LEU A 31 -26.61 29.36 -1.65
C LEU A 31 -27.57 30.49 -2.04
N ARG A 32 -27.21 31.35 -3.01
CA ARG A 32 -28.08 32.41 -3.53
C ARG A 32 -28.28 32.32 -5.05
N VAL A 33 -28.87 31.22 -5.52
CA VAL A 33 -29.62 31.23 -6.79
C VAL A 33 -31.00 30.64 -6.52
N THR A 34 -31.94 31.52 -6.26
CA THR A 34 -33.37 31.23 -6.18
C THR A 34 -33.94 30.92 -7.56
N GLY A 35 -34.61 29.77 -7.68
CA GLY A 35 -35.92 29.65 -8.32
C GLY A 35 -35.99 29.66 -9.85
N SER A 36 -36.13 28.47 -10.46
CA SER A 36 -37.03 28.31 -11.62
C SER A 36 -37.46 26.84 -11.79
N PRO A 37 -38.76 26.51 -11.66
CA PRO A 37 -39.25 25.11 -11.64
C PRO A 37 -39.16 24.39 -13.01
N HIS A 38 -38.84 25.10 -14.09
CA HIS A 38 -38.72 24.51 -15.43
C HIS A 38 -37.34 23.90 -15.73
N VAL A 39 -36.28 24.35 -15.04
CA VAL A 39 -34.91 23.84 -15.25
C VAL A 39 -34.73 22.46 -14.61
N GLY A 40 -35.37 22.22 -13.46
CA GLY A 40 -35.30 20.93 -12.75
C GLY A 40 -35.92 19.78 -13.54
N ARG A 41 -36.97 20.04 -14.32
CA ARG A 41 -37.68 19.00 -15.09
C ARG A 41 -36.91 18.57 -16.34
N GLY A 42 -36.21 19.50 -17.00
CA GLY A 42 -35.31 19.19 -18.11
C GLY A 42 -34.06 18.42 -17.65
N ALA A 43 -33.48 18.83 -16.52
CA ALA A 43 -32.36 18.11 -15.91
C ALA A 43 -32.73 16.68 -15.50
N LEU A 44 -33.94 16.46 -14.95
CA LEU A 44 -34.41 15.12 -14.56
C LEU A 44 -34.55 14.19 -15.77
N ILE A 45 -35.09 14.69 -16.89
CA ILE A 45 -35.26 13.91 -18.14
C ILE A 45 -33.89 13.57 -18.75
N LEU A 46 -32.93 14.49 -18.70
CA LEU A 46 -31.57 14.28 -19.18
C LEU A 46 -30.82 13.21 -18.35
N ILE A 47 -31.00 13.21 -17.03
CA ILE A 47 -30.45 12.20 -16.12
C ILE A 47 -31.09 10.83 -16.38
N CYS A 48 -32.41 10.76 -16.57
CA CYS A 48 -33.10 9.49 -16.85
C CYS A 48 -32.69 8.86 -18.19
N SER A 49 -32.48 9.68 -19.22
CA SER A 49 -32.05 9.21 -20.54
C SER A 49 -30.59 8.73 -20.55
N LEU A 50 -29.70 9.38 -19.80
CA LEU A 50 -28.33 8.86 -19.57
C LEU A 50 -28.34 7.53 -18.83
N ALA A 51 -29.19 7.36 -17.81
CA ALA A 51 -29.30 6.11 -17.06
C ALA A 51 -29.81 4.95 -17.95
N ALA A 52 -30.75 5.21 -18.85
CA ALA A 52 -31.26 4.21 -19.77
C ALA A 52 -30.23 3.79 -20.84
N ALA A 53 -29.39 4.72 -21.31
CA ALA A 53 -28.31 4.43 -22.26
C ALA A 53 -27.16 3.61 -21.64
N GLY A 54 -27.01 3.63 -20.31
CA GLY A 54 -26.03 2.82 -19.58
C GLY A 54 -26.39 1.34 -19.44
N CYS A 55 -27.66 0.96 -19.61
CA CYS A 55 -28.13 -0.43 -19.45
C CYS A 55 -28.00 -1.31 -20.70
N ALA A 56 -27.47 -0.78 -21.81
CA ALA A 56 -27.29 -1.52 -23.06
C ALA A 56 -25.83 -1.77 -23.43
N GLN A 57 -24.89 -1.60 -22.49
CA GLN A 57 -23.54 -2.12 -22.73
C GLN A 57 -23.57 -3.64 -22.49
N PRO A 58 -23.28 -4.48 -23.51
CA PRO A 58 -23.00 -5.87 -23.24
C PRO A 58 -21.83 -5.89 -22.28
N VAL A 59 -22.06 -6.36 -21.05
CA VAL A 59 -20.99 -6.71 -20.13
C VAL A 59 -20.10 -7.66 -20.89
N LYS A 60 -18.94 -7.15 -21.32
CA LYS A 60 -17.86 -7.97 -21.83
C LYS A 60 -17.43 -8.80 -20.63
N THR A 61 -18.05 -9.97 -20.49
CA THR A 61 -17.72 -10.93 -19.45
C THR A 61 -16.22 -11.16 -19.59
N ILE A 62 -15.45 -10.69 -18.62
CA ILE A 62 -14.03 -10.99 -18.54
C ILE A 62 -13.97 -12.51 -18.58
N ASP A 63 -13.38 -13.06 -19.63
CA ASP A 63 -13.26 -14.50 -19.82
C ASP A 63 -12.29 -15.04 -18.77
N THR A 64 -12.83 -15.38 -17.61
CA THR A 64 -12.11 -15.99 -16.49
C THR A 64 -11.73 -17.44 -16.78
N ALA A 65 -12.16 -18.02 -17.92
CA ALA A 65 -11.80 -19.38 -18.30
C ALA A 65 -10.36 -19.50 -18.85
N SER A 66 -9.72 -18.39 -19.21
CA SER A 66 -8.35 -18.38 -19.76
C SER A 66 -7.24 -18.35 -18.70
N PHE A 67 -7.54 -18.07 -17.43
CA PHE A 67 -6.53 -18.08 -16.36
C PHE A 67 -6.44 -19.47 -15.74
N GLY A 68 -5.41 -20.21 -16.11
CA GLY A 68 -5.11 -21.50 -15.48
C GLY A 68 -4.86 -21.30 -13.98
N PRO A 69 -5.57 -22.00 -13.08
CA PRO A 69 -5.44 -21.80 -11.64
C PRO A 69 -4.01 -22.06 -11.13
N SER A 70 -3.24 -22.90 -11.83
CA SER A 70 -1.81 -23.13 -11.54
C SER A 70 -0.92 -21.92 -11.86
N GLN A 71 -1.21 -21.17 -12.92
CA GLN A 71 -0.44 -19.98 -13.30
C GLN A 71 -0.70 -18.82 -12.33
N ASP A 72 -1.96 -18.69 -11.88
CA ASP A 72 -2.33 -17.73 -10.85
C ASP A 72 -1.65 -18.06 -9.50
N GLN A 73 -1.66 -19.33 -9.10
CA GLN A 73 -0.99 -19.79 -7.88
C GLN A 73 0.53 -19.54 -7.90
N GLN A 74 1.21 -19.82 -9.01
CA GLN A 74 2.65 -19.54 -9.13
C GLN A 74 2.96 -18.05 -9.02
N THR A 75 2.10 -17.20 -9.59
CA THR A 75 2.24 -15.74 -9.50
C THR A 75 2.08 -15.27 -8.05
N ILE A 76 1.10 -15.80 -7.33
CA ILE A 76 0.86 -15.51 -5.91
C ILE A 76 2.06 -15.95 -5.04
N VAL A 77 2.56 -17.17 -5.24
CA VAL A 77 3.76 -17.67 -4.53
C VAL A 77 4.97 -16.76 -4.79
N GLY A 78 5.18 -16.38 -6.05
CA GLY A 78 6.27 -15.49 -6.45
C GLY A 78 6.19 -14.12 -5.76
N TYR A 79 4.99 -13.52 -5.70
CA TYR A 79 4.75 -12.26 -5.01
C TYR A 79 5.16 -12.32 -3.54
N TYR A 80 4.65 -13.31 -2.79
CA TYR A 80 4.95 -13.43 -1.36
C TYR A 80 6.43 -13.70 -1.09
N ARG A 81 7.10 -14.47 -1.95
CA ARG A 81 8.56 -14.71 -1.83
C ARG A 81 9.37 -13.45 -2.08
N ALA A 82 9.02 -12.69 -3.11
CA ALA A 82 9.70 -11.42 -3.41
C ALA A 82 9.54 -10.43 -2.25
N GLU A 83 8.33 -10.31 -1.70
CA GLU A 83 8.07 -9.42 -0.56
C GLU A 83 8.80 -9.88 0.71
N ALA A 84 8.89 -11.20 0.95
CA ALA A 84 9.68 -11.75 2.06
C ALA A 84 11.16 -11.38 1.97
N ILE A 85 11.77 -11.42 0.77
CA ILE A 85 13.17 -11.04 0.56
C ILE A 85 13.38 -9.56 0.91
N VAL A 86 12.49 -8.68 0.44
CA VAL A 86 12.56 -7.24 0.75
C VAL A 86 12.49 -6.99 2.26
N LEU A 87 11.65 -7.73 2.98
CA LEU A 87 11.57 -7.60 4.44
C LEU A 87 12.82 -8.16 5.15
N LYS A 88 13.42 -9.25 4.66
CA LYS A 88 14.70 -9.76 5.18
C LYS A 88 15.83 -8.76 5.02
N GLU A 89 15.93 -8.12 3.86
CA GLU A 89 16.91 -7.08 3.59
C GLU A 89 16.73 -5.88 4.53
N LYS A 90 15.48 -5.43 4.73
CA LYS A 90 15.17 -4.38 5.71
C LYS A 90 15.56 -4.79 7.14
N ALA A 91 15.24 -6.01 7.54
CA ALA A 91 15.59 -6.53 8.86
C ALA A 91 17.11 -6.52 9.09
N ALA A 92 17.89 -6.95 8.08
CA ALA A 92 19.35 -6.94 8.12
C ALA A 92 19.92 -5.52 8.20
N ALA A 93 19.44 -4.60 7.36
CA ALA A 93 19.90 -3.21 7.35
C ALA A 93 19.64 -2.50 8.71
N ILE A 94 18.50 -2.79 9.34
CA ILE A 94 18.18 -2.25 10.67
C ILE A 94 18.98 -2.94 11.78
N ALA A 95 19.27 -4.24 11.67
CA ALA A 95 20.16 -4.93 12.60
C ALA A 95 21.58 -4.32 12.56
N GLU A 96 22.08 -3.99 11.37
CA GLU A 96 23.36 -3.29 11.21
C GLU A 96 23.34 -1.87 11.79
N SER A 97 22.21 -1.17 11.70
CA SER A 97 22.06 0.15 12.32
C SER A 97 22.08 0.06 13.85
N ALA A 98 21.45 -0.96 14.44
CA ALA A 98 21.51 -1.22 15.88
C ALA A 98 22.96 -1.40 16.36
N VAL A 99 23.78 -2.18 15.65
CA VAL A 99 25.21 -2.35 15.95
C VAL A 99 25.98 -1.02 15.90
N ARG A 100 25.62 -0.11 14.98
CA ARG A 100 26.22 1.23 14.93
C ARG A 100 25.77 2.10 16.11
N TYR A 101 24.49 2.04 16.48
CA TYR A 101 23.94 2.79 17.61
C TYR A 101 24.53 2.34 18.95
N GLU A 102 24.80 1.04 19.12
CA GLU A 102 25.43 0.50 20.34
C GLU A 102 26.76 1.19 20.64
N ARG A 103 27.56 1.48 19.60
CA ARG A 103 28.86 2.14 19.73
C ARG A 103 28.75 3.62 20.11
N LEU A 104 27.61 4.26 19.84
CA LEU A 104 27.39 5.70 20.04
C LEU A 104 26.61 6.01 21.31
N PHE A 105 25.62 5.18 21.66
CA PHE A 105 24.61 5.47 22.67
C PHE A 105 24.57 4.45 23.81
N SER A 106 25.41 3.40 23.77
CA SER A 106 25.40 2.24 24.66
C SER A 106 24.28 1.22 24.36
N PRO A 107 24.47 -0.06 24.72
CA PRO A 107 23.54 -1.13 24.37
C PRO A 107 22.12 -1.03 24.94
N GLN A 108 21.94 -0.30 26.05
CA GLN A 108 20.66 -0.14 26.73
C GLN A 108 19.88 1.10 26.27
N SER A 109 20.43 1.89 25.33
CA SER A 109 19.72 3.07 24.84
C SER A 109 18.46 2.71 24.07
N ASP A 110 17.48 3.62 24.10
CA ASP A 110 16.22 3.48 23.34
C ASP A 110 16.47 3.35 21.84
N TRP A 111 17.52 3.99 21.31
CA TRP A 111 17.92 3.88 19.91
C TRP A 111 18.31 2.44 19.53
N VAL A 112 19.09 1.76 20.37
CA VAL A 112 19.48 0.36 20.16
C VAL A 112 18.29 -0.56 20.33
N THR A 113 17.52 -0.36 21.40
CA THR A 113 16.35 -1.19 21.71
C THR A 113 15.31 -1.10 20.59
N GLY A 114 14.98 0.11 20.14
CA GLY A 114 14.02 0.34 19.05
C GLY A 114 14.50 -0.23 17.71
N ALA A 115 15.78 -0.08 17.37
CA ALA A 115 16.33 -0.66 16.15
C ALA A 115 16.27 -2.20 16.18
N ARG A 116 16.65 -2.83 17.30
CA ARG A 116 16.55 -4.31 17.44
C ARG A 116 15.12 -4.79 17.32
N GLN A 117 14.17 -4.13 17.98
CA GLN A 117 12.75 -4.47 17.90
C GLN A 117 12.22 -4.33 16.47
N LEU A 118 12.57 -3.26 15.76
CA LEU A 118 12.15 -3.05 14.37
C LEU A 118 12.76 -4.07 13.41
N SER A 119 14.03 -4.45 13.61
CA SER A 119 14.66 -5.52 12.85
C SER A 119 13.92 -6.85 13.06
N GLN A 120 13.62 -7.20 14.31
CA GLN A 120 12.86 -8.41 14.64
C GLN A 120 11.45 -8.40 14.03
N TYR A 121 10.77 -7.26 14.07
CA TYR A 121 9.46 -7.11 13.43
C TYR A 121 9.51 -7.45 11.94
N TYR A 122 10.47 -6.90 11.19
CA TYR A 122 10.61 -7.22 9.77
C TYR A 122 11.02 -8.67 9.52
N ALA A 123 11.84 -9.26 10.38
CA ALA A 123 12.21 -10.66 10.27
C ALA A 123 11.00 -11.61 10.46
N VAL A 124 10.14 -11.33 11.45
CA VAL A 124 8.91 -12.09 11.69
C VAL A 124 7.93 -11.92 10.52
N ALA A 125 7.75 -10.68 10.05
CA ALA A 125 6.87 -10.40 8.91
C ALA A 125 7.36 -11.12 7.63
N ALA A 126 8.67 -11.17 7.39
CA ALA A 126 9.23 -11.95 6.29
C ALA A 126 8.90 -13.44 6.42
N GLN A 127 9.07 -14.02 7.61
CA GLN A 127 8.77 -15.42 7.86
C GLN A 127 7.28 -15.74 7.64
N ASP A 128 6.38 -14.83 8.00
CA ASP A 128 4.95 -14.99 7.77
C ASP A 128 4.60 -14.99 6.28
N LEU A 129 5.25 -14.15 5.47
CA LEU A 129 5.08 -14.17 4.01
C LEU A 129 5.62 -15.47 3.40
N GLU A 130 6.75 -15.98 3.87
CA GLU A 130 7.28 -17.29 3.44
C GLU A 130 6.32 -18.43 3.79
N ARG A 131 5.74 -18.40 4.98
CA ARG A 131 4.73 -19.38 5.40
C ARG A 131 3.51 -19.35 4.48
N ARG A 132 3.05 -18.15 4.10
CA ARG A 132 1.94 -17.99 3.14
C ARG A 132 2.32 -18.51 1.75
N ALA A 133 3.50 -18.16 1.24
CA ALA A 133 4.00 -18.65 -0.03
C ALA A 133 4.02 -20.19 -0.07
N ASN A 134 4.51 -20.82 0.99
CA ASN A 134 4.54 -22.28 1.10
C ASN A 134 3.14 -22.88 1.14
N ALA A 135 2.20 -22.28 1.87
CA ALA A 135 0.80 -22.74 1.89
C ALA A 135 0.13 -22.67 0.50
N TYR A 136 0.40 -21.63 -0.28
CA TYR A 136 -0.10 -21.54 -1.66
C TYR A 136 0.57 -22.57 -2.59
N GLU A 137 1.86 -22.84 -2.39
CA GLU A 137 2.56 -23.88 -3.14
C GLU A 137 2.03 -25.28 -2.82
N GLU A 138 1.75 -25.57 -1.55
CA GLU A 138 1.14 -26.83 -1.11
C GLU A 138 -0.29 -26.98 -1.64
N ALA A 139 -1.10 -25.93 -1.59
CA ALA A 139 -2.44 -25.90 -2.18
C ALA A 139 -2.40 -26.12 -3.70
N ALA A 140 -1.38 -25.59 -4.39
CA ALA A 140 -1.19 -25.82 -5.82
C ALA A 140 -0.80 -27.28 -6.14
N ARG A 141 0.06 -27.89 -5.31
CA ARG A 141 0.43 -29.32 -5.46
C ARG A 141 -0.74 -30.26 -5.16
N THR A 142 -1.61 -29.89 -4.24
CA THR A 142 -2.78 -30.69 -3.81
C THR A 142 -4.06 -30.41 -4.59
N GLY A 143 -3.99 -29.55 -5.62
CA GLY A 143 -5.10 -29.25 -6.53
C GLY A 143 -5.73 -30.51 -7.14
N PRO A 144 -7.00 -30.44 -7.55
CA PRO A 144 -7.92 -31.58 -7.55
C PRO A 144 -7.39 -32.74 -8.38
N GLN A 145 -6.93 -33.77 -7.66
CA GLN A 145 -6.89 -35.14 -8.14
C GLN A 145 -8.34 -35.49 -8.47
N ARG A 146 -8.76 -35.27 -9.73
CA ARG A 146 -10.10 -35.63 -10.21
C ARG A 146 -10.26 -37.12 -9.99
N ARG A 147 -10.94 -37.44 -8.89
CA ARG A 147 -11.53 -38.74 -8.60
C ARG A 147 -12.67 -38.89 -9.61
N TRP A 148 -12.36 -39.52 -10.73
CA TRP A 148 -13.35 -40.15 -11.60
C TRP A 148 -13.79 -41.47 -10.96
#